data_AF-A0A2D5FGK8-F1
#
_entry.id   AF-A0A2D5FGK8-F1
#
_cell.length_a   1.000
_cell.length_b   1.000
_cell.length_c   1.000
_cell.angle_alpha   90.00
_cell.angle_beta   90.00
_cell.angle_gamma   90.00
#
_symmetry.space_group_name_H-M   'P 1'
#
loop_
_entity.id
_entity.type
_entity.pdbx_description
1 polymer ?
#
loop_
_entity_poly.entity_id
_entity_poly.type
_entity_poly.pdbx_seq_one_letter_code
_entity_poly.pdbx_strand_id
1 'polypeptide(L)'
;MKKHIATTSFGALVFVVSTGLASAATSAPAVEQTLVEGRGSHSVTVSVADLNLGTMEGQEALHYRLSSAARRVCGPADYRAAGSPRLAAENQDCYERALSAAMADTQAAALASN
;
A
#
# COMPACT_ATOMS: atom_id res chain seq x y z
N MET A 1 17.34 -64.85 -21.43
CA MET A 1 17.74 -63.60 -22.11
C MET A 1 16.81 -63.32 -23.28
N LYS A 2 16.23 -62.11 -23.31
CA LYS A 2 15.44 -61.47 -24.39
C LYS A 2 14.10 -62.12 -24.84
N LYS A 3 13.12 -61.22 -25.04
CA LYS A 3 11.80 -61.32 -25.74
C LYS A 3 10.63 -61.49 -24.74
N HIS A 4 9.55 -60.71 -24.79
CA HIS A 4 8.66 -60.53 -25.93
C HIS A 4 8.03 -59.12 -26.06
N ILE A 5 7.76 -58.81 -27.32
CA ILE A 5 6.92 -57.74 -27.90
C ILE A 5 5.44 -58.12 -27.81
N ALA A 6 4.57 -57.11 -27.82
CA ALA A 6 3.19 -57.05 -28.36
C ALA A 6 2.11 -56.78 -27.31
N THR A 7 1.49 -55.59 -27.28
CA THR A 7 0.35 -55.09 -28.11
C THR A 7 -1.00 -55.45 -27.47
N THR A 8 -2.00 -54.59 -27.72
CA THR A 8 -3.46 -54.69 -27.45
C THR A 8 -3.89 -54.07 -26.10
N SER A 9 -4.96 -53.29 -25.95
CA SER A 9 -6.04 -52.87 -26.85
C SER A 9 -7.02 -51.99 -26.05
N PHE A 10 -7.78 -51.12 -26.73
CA PHE A 10 -9.12 -50.62 -26.36
C PHE A 10 -9.32 -49.75 -25.10
N GLY A 11 -10.09 -48.67 -25.30
CA GLY A 11 -10.98 -48.13 -24.26
C GLY A 11 -10.71 -46.69 -23.86
N ALA A 12 -11.62 -45.81 -24.27
CA ALA A 12 -11.68 -44.41 -23.89
C ALA A 12 -11.67 -44.21 -22.36
N LEU A 13 -11.03 -43.13 -21.90
CA LEU A 13 -11.49 -42.34 -20.77
C LEU A 13 -10.79 -40.97 -20.81
N VAL A 14 -11.54 -39.99 -21.28
CA VAL A 14 -11.22 -38.56 -21.17
C VAL A 14 -11.27 -38.19 -19.70
N PHE A 15 -10.13 -37.80 -19.13
CA PHE A 15 -10.10 -37.02 -17.89
C PHE A 15 -9.53 -35.64 -18.21
N VAL A 16 -10.39 -34.73 -18.67
CA VAL A 16 -10.11 -33.29 -18.61
C VAL A 16 -10.18 -32.91 -17.14
N VAL A 17 -9.03 -32.94 -16.47
CA VAL A 17 -8.89 -32.34 -15.15
C VAL A 17 -8.73 -30.84 -15.37
N SER A 18 -9.87 -30.15 -15.42
CA SER A 18 -9.92 -28.70 -15.25
C SER A 18 -9.60 -28.42 -13.78
N THR A 19 -8.31 -28.34 -13.42
CA THR A 19 -7.90 -27.71 -12.16
C THR A 19 -8.27 -26.24 -12.27
N GLY A 20 -9.47 -25.90 -11.80
CA GLY A 20 -9.85 -24.52 -11.53
C GLY A 20 -8.79 -23.95 -10.61
N LEU A 21 -8.03 -22.99 -11.13
CA LEU A 21 -7.12 -22.17 -10.35
C LEU A 21 -8.02 -21.42 -9.35
N ALA A 22 -8.13 -21.96 -8.14
CA ALA A 22 -8.71 -21.23 -7.03
C ALA A 22 -7.79 -20.02 -6.83
N SER A 23 -8.22 -18.86 -7.33
CA SER A 23 -7.60 -17.59 -7.01
C SER A 23 -7.61 -17.50 -5.49
N ALA A 24 -6.46 -17.73 -4.87
CA ALA A 24 -6.26 -17.37 -3.48
C ALA A 24 -6.57 -15.88 -3.41
N ALA A 25 -7.70 -15.54 -2.81
CA ALA A 25 -7.97 -14.19 -2.37
C ALA A 25 -6.89 -13.89 -1.33
N THR A 26 -5.76 -13.34 -1.77
CA THR A 26 -4.80 -12.69 -0.90
C THR A 26 -5.59 -11.59 -0.23
N SER A 27 -6.00 -11.83 1.01
CA SER A 27 -6.50 -10.80 1.90
C SER A 27 -5.36 -9.80 1.99
N ALA A 28 -5.50 -8.70 1.24
CA ALA A 28 -4.56 -7.61 1.34
C ALA A 28 -4.54 -7.21 2.82
N PRO A 29 -3.36 -7.08 3.42
CA PRO A 29 -3.25 -6.64 4.78
C PRO A 29 -3.99 -5.32 4.94
N ALA A 30 -5.04 -5.31 5.75
CA ALA A 30 -5.83 -4.11 6.02
C ALA A 30 -5.02 -3.22 6.96
N VAL A 31 -4.07 -2.46 6.41
CA VAL A 31 -3.57 -1.26 7.08
C VAL A 31 -4.79 -0.37 7.22
N GLU A 32 -5.35 -0.29 8.43
CA GLU A 32 -6.64 0.36 8.60
C GLU A 32 -6.45 1.88 8.72
N GLN A 33 -5.37 2.29 9.39
CA GLN A 33 -5.09 3.68 9.74
C GLN A 33 -3.58 3.97 9.76
N THR A 34 -3.21 5.20 9.44
CA THR A 34 -1.86 5.75 9.60
C THR A 34 -1.93 7.12 10.25
N LEU A 35 -0.92 7.46 11.04
CA LEU A 35 -0.84 8.72 11.77
C LEU A 35 0.07 9.69 11.02
N VAL A 36 -0.42 10.92 10.81
CA VAL A 36 0.40 12.01 10.31
C VAL A 36 0.62 13.01 11.43
N GLU A 37 1.85 13.08 11.93
CA GLU A 37 2.23 13.97 13.02
C GLU A 37 2.75 15.31 12.48
N GLY A 38 2.19 16.41 12.98
CA GLY A 38 2.64 17.76 12.69
C GLY A 38 3.51 18.33 13.81
N ARG A 39 3.54 19.66 13.91
CA ARG A 39 4.25 20.33 15.03
C ARG A 39 3.41 20.31 16.30
N GLY A 40 4.04 20.02 17.44
CA GLY A 40 3.39 20.00 18.74
C GLY A 40 2.48 18.76 18.91
N SER A 41 1.30 18.96 19.49
CA SER A 41 0.32 17.88 19.70
C SER A 41 -0.70 17.73 18.56
N HIS A 42 -0.42 18.33 17.39
CA HIS A 42 -1.32 18.26 16.24
C HIS A 42 -0.99 17.02 15.40
N SER A 43 -1.90 16.05 15.37
CA SER A 43 -1.81 14.88 14.52
C SER A 43 -3.16 14.59 13.86
N VAL A 44 -3.13 13.90 12.72
CA VAL A 44 -4.31 13.48 11.99
C VAL A 44 -4.18 12.00 11.64
N THR A 45 -5.20 11.24 12.02
CA THR A 45 -5.37 9.86 11.57
C THR A 45 -5.94 9.83 10.17
N VAL A 46 -5.25 9.16 9.26
CA VAL A 46 -5.67 8.91 7.88
C VAL A 46 -6.05 7.44 7.78
N SER A 47 -7.32 7.16 7.46
CA SER A 47 -7.72 5.79 7.12
C SER A 47 -7.02 5.39 5.83
N VAL A 48 -6.56 4.15 5.72
CA VAL A 48 -6.00 3.60 4.46
C VAL A 48 -6.62 2.25 4.11
N ALA A 49 -7.64 1.83 4.86
CA ALA A 49 -8.38 0.59 4.69
C ALA A 49 -9.09 0.47 3.33
N ASP A 50 -9.45 1.62 2.74
CA ASP A 50 -10.14 1.72 1.45
C ASP A 50 -9.18 1.67 0.24
N LEU A 51 -7.87 1.69 0.47
CA LEU A 51 -6.87 1.73 -0.59
C LEU A 51 -6.26 0.36 -0.87
N ASN A 52 -6.17 0.01 -2.16
CA ASN A 52 -5.41 -1.16 -2.59
C ASN A 52 -3.93 -0.79 -2.78
N LEU A 53 -3.12 -0.95 -1.72
CA LEU A 53 -1.69 -0.63 -1.76
C LEU A 53 -0.88 -1.56 -2.68
N GLY A 54 -1.47 -2.64 -3.17
CA GLY A 54 -0.87 -3.54 -4.17
C GLY A 54 -0.91 -2.99 -5.59
N THR A 55 -1.64 -1.90 -5.86
CA THR A 55 -1.69 -1.27 -7.18
C THR A 55 -1.03 0.11 -7.18
N MET A 56 -0.64 0.58 -8.37
CA MET A 56 -0.06 1.90 -8.55
C MET A 56 -1.06 3.00 -8.17
N GLU A 57 -2.33 2.84 -8.55
CA GLU A 57 -3.40 3.80 -8.26
C GLU A 57 -3.64 3.92 -6.74
N GLY A 58 -3.61 2.82 -6.00
CA GLY A 58 -3.79 2.85 -4.55
C GLY A 58 -2.60 3.46 -3.82
N GLN A 59 -1.38 3.26 -4.31
CA GLN A 59 -0.18 3.92 -3.79
C GLN A 59 -0.18 5.43 -4.07
N GLU A 60 -0.63 5.86 -5.25
CA GLU A 60 -0.77 7.29 -5.57
C GLU A 60 -1.84 7.96 -4.70
N ALA A 61 -2.99 7.30 -4.54
CA ALA A 61 -4.06 7.79 -3.67
C ALA A 61 -3.61 7.86 -2.19
N LEU A 62 -2.81 6.90 -1.73
CA LEU A 62 -2.17 6.95 -0.41
C LEU A 62 -1.28 8.18 -0.29
N HIS A 63 -0.36 8.39 -1.24
CA HIS A 63 0.55 9.54 -1.26
C HIS A 63 -0.24 10.86 -1.23
N TYR A 64 -1.30 10.96 -2.02
CA TYR A 64 -2.15 12.14 -2.03
C TYR A 64 -2.81 12.41 -0.67
N ARG A 65 -3.36 11.38 -0.02
CA ARG A 65 -4.02 11.54 1.29
C ARG A 65 -3.04 11.91 2.39
N LEU A 66 -1.89 11.24 2.44
CA LEU A 66 -0.83 11.55 3.40
C LEU A 66 -0.30 12.97 3.21
N SER A 67 -0.04 13.38 1.96
CA SER A 67 0.42 14.75 1.67
C SER A 67 -0.62 15.81 2.03
N SER A 68 -1.91 15.52 1.83
CA SER A 68 -2.99 16.41 2.23
C SER A 68 -3.06 16.54 3.75
N ALA A 69 -3.00 15.42 4.48
CA ALA A 69 -2.96 15.41 5.93
C ALA A 69 -1.73 16.14 6.49
N ALA A 70 -0.54 15.91 5.92
CA ALA A 70 0.70 16.57 6.30
C ALA A 70 0.60 18.09 6.16
N ARG A 71 0.05 18.58 5.04
CA ARG A 71 -0.21 20.02 4.84
C ARG A 71 -1.18 20.59 5.86
N ARG A 72 -2.22 19.84 6.25
CA ARG A 72 -3.18 20.29 7.26
C ARG A 72 -2.57 20.42 8.65
N VAL A 73 -1.66 19.51 9.03
CA VAL A 73 -1.02 19.55 10.37
C VAL A 73 0.20 20.46 10.44
N CYS A 74 0.93 20.63 9.33
CA CYS A 74 2.14 21.45 9.29
C CYS A 74 1.89 22.91 8.88
N GLY A 75 0.78 23.18 8.17
CA GLY A 75 0.46 24.49 7.64
C GLY A 75 1.09 24.76 6.26
N PRO A 76 0.85 25.96 5.69
CA PRO A 76 1.29 26.29 4.34
C PRO A 76 2.80 26.53 4.26
N ALA A 77 3.43 26.06 3.19
CA ALA A 77 4.85 26.30 2.90
C ALA A 77 5.10 27.61 2.12
N ASP A 78 4.06 28.26 1.61
CA ASP A 78 4.22 29.51 0.86
C ASP A 78 4.47 30.70 1.80
N TYR A 79 5.45 31.53 1.48
CA TYR A 79 5.79 32.73 2.27
C TYR A 79 4.61 33.66 2.53
N ARG A 80 3.71 33.79 1.55
CA ARG A 80 2.52 34.65 1.63
C ARG A 80 1.45 34.09 2.57
N ALA A 81 1.30 32.78 2.62
CA ALA A 81 0.32 32.12 3.46
C ALA A 81 0.86 31.82 4.87
N ALA A 82 2.16 31.51 4.98
CA ALA A 82 2.84 31.31 6.25
C ALA A 82 3.12 32.63 7.00
N GLY A 83 3.25 33.76 6.29
CA GLY A 83 3.48 35.08 6.88
C GLY A 83 4.96 35.41 7.14
N SER A 84 5.88 34.45 7.04
CA SER A 84 7.33 34.72 7.02
C SER A 84 8.13 33.64 6.28
N PRO A 85 9.32 33.97 5.73
CA PRO A 85 10.21 32.99 5.12
C PRO A 85 10.65 31.87 6.06
N ARG A 86 10.92 32.21 7.32
CA ARG A 86 11.32 31.25 8.33
C ARG A 86 10.21 30.25 8.63
N LEU A 87 8.98 30.74 8.86
CA LEU A 87 7.84 29.88 9.18
C LEU A 87 7.47 28.97 8.00
N ALA A 88 7.57 29.46 6.77
CA ALA A 88 7.42 28.66 5.56
C ALA A 88 8.43 27.50 5.48
N ALA A 89 9.72 27.78 5.73
CA ALA A 89 10.76 26.75 5.76
C ALA A 89 10.49 25.72 6.87
N GLU A 90 10.11 26.16 8.07
CA GLU A 90 9.74 25.27 9.16
C GLU A 90 8.52 24.40 8.83
N ASN A 91 7.53 24.94 8.11
CA ASN A 91 6.34 24.20 7.68
C ASN A 91 6.69 23.18 6.58
N GLN A 92 7.60 23.52 5.66
CA GLN A 92 8.12 22.62 4.64
C GLN A 92 8.86 21.44 5.28
N ASP A 93 9.77 21.71 6.22
CA ASP A 93 10.51 20.69 6.96
C ASP A 93 9.59 19.78 7.79
N CYS A 94 8.50 20.34 8.32
CA CYS A 94 7.46 19.54 8.98
C CYS A 94 6.76 18.63 7.98
N TYR A 95 6.34 19.17 6.83
CA TYR A 95 5.62 18.43 5.80
C TYR A 95 6.41 17.23 5.30
N GLU A 96 7.69 17.42 4.98
CA GLU A 96 8.56 16.36 4.44
C GLU A 96 8.79 15.24 5.47
N ARG A 97 9.01 15.60 6.73
CA ARG A 97 9.15 14.62 7.83
C ARG A 97 7.85 13.88 8.11
N ALA A 98 6.73 14.59 8.19
CA ALA A 98 5.42 14.00 8.45
C ALA A 98 5.02 13.02 7.34
N LEU A 99 5.24 13.40 6.08
CA LEU A 99 4.92 12.56 4.93
C LEU A 99 5.81 11.32 4.88
N SER A 100 7.12 11.48 5.04
CA SER A 100 8.07 10.36 4.99
C SER A 100 7.84 9.36 6.14
N ALA A 101 7.58 9.86 7.35
CA ALA A 101 7.25 9.02 8.50
C ALA A 101 5.95 8.23 8.26
N ALA A 102 4.87 8.92 7.86
CA ALA A 102 3.60 8.25 7.62
C ALA A 102 3.68 7.21 6.48
N MET A 103 4.50 7.46 5.46
CA MET A 103 4.77 6.48 4.40
C MET A 103 5.52 5.25 4.92
N ALA A 104 6.58 5.47 5.70
CA ALA A 104 7.33 4.38 6.31
C ALA A 104 6.42 3.52 7.21
N ASP A 105 5.57 4.16 8.01
CA ASP A 105 4.62 3.47 8.88
C ASP A 105 3.60 2.64 8.08
N THR A 106 3.06 3.19 6.99
CA THR A 106 2.12 2.44 6.13
C THR A 106 2.76 1.24 5.45
N GLN A 107 4.01 1.39 4.97
CA GLN A 107 4.74 0.30 4.34
C GLN A 107 5.11 -0.78 5.37
N ALA A 108 5.57 -0.37 6.55
CA ALA A 108 5.86 -1.29 7.65
C ALA A 108 4.62 -2.07 8.08
N ALA A 109 3.46 -1.40 8.21
CA ALA A 109 2.19 -2.04 8.54
C ALA A 109 1.71 -3.00 7.44
N ALA A 110 1.92 -2.65 6.17
CA ALA A 110 1.56 -3.52 5.04
C ALA A 110 2.43 -4.78 5.01
N LEU A 111 3.71 -4.68 5.36
CA LEU A 111 4.62 -5.82 5.43
C LEU A 111 4.37 -6.70 6.66
N ALA A 112 4.06 -6.11 7.81
CA ALA A 112 3.83 -6.83 9.08
C ALA A 112 2.55 -7.68 9.10
N SER A 113 1.69 -7.48 8.11
CA SER A 113 0.39 -8.13 7.99
C SER A 113 0.38 -9.23 6.92
N ASN A 114 1.55 -9.59 6.36
CA ASN A 114 1.82 -10.80 5.57
C ASN A 114 2.43 -11.90 6.44
#